data_AF-A0A1C5MD12-F1
#
_entry.id   AF-A0A1C5MD12-F1
#
_cell.length_a   1.000
_cell.length_b   1.000
_cell.length_c   1.000
_cell.angle_alpha   90.00
_cell.angle_beta   90.00
_cell.angle_gamma   90.00
#
_symmetry.space_group_name_H-M   'P 1'
#
loop_
_entity.id
_entity.type
_entity.pdbx_description
1 polymer ?
#
loop_
_entity_poly.entity_id
_entity_poly.type
_entity_poly.pdbx_seq_one_letter_code
_entity_poly.pdbx_strand_id
1 'polypeptide(L)'
;MLGNLDSFVLMYKDGSNSGYILVDNGIQVKEIYVPKDVNISWPNRKIYFRRDGTPNPTGGTIKVFDGDVSKEITIVPVSGRVLLKEGQYEK
;
A
#
# COMPACT_ATOMS: atom_id res chain seq x y z
N MET A 1 -7.21 -14.18 16.57
CA MET A 1 -7.55 -13.02 15.73
C MET A 1 -8.32 -13.50 14.51
N LEU A 2 -9.46 -12.90 14.17
CA LEU A 2 -10.19 -13.19 12.93
C LEU A 2 -9.52 -12.45 11.76
N GLY A 3 -8.37 -12.93 11.31
CA GLY A 3 -7.65 -12.34 10.17
C GLY A 3 -6.58 -13.31 9.68
N ASN A 4 -6.51 -13.49 8.36
CA ASN A 4 -5.41 -14.20 7.74
C ASN A 4 -4.19 -13.26 7.71
N LEU A 5 -3.24 -13.44 8.62
CA LEU A 5 -1.99 -12.66 8.61
C LEU A 5 -1.00 -13.15 7.56
N ASP A 6 -1.33 -14.24 6.86
CA ASP A 6 -0.50 -14.81 5.80
C ASP A 6 -0.81 -14.18 4.44
N SER A 7 -1.82 -13.32 4.35
CA SER A 7 -2.15 -12.54 3.15
C SER A 7 -1.92 -11.04 3.41
N PHE A 8 -1.02 -10.42 2.65
CA PHE A 8 -0.63 -9.02 2.83
C PHE A 8 0.02 -8.43 1.58
N VAL A 9 0.06 -7.10 1.51
CA VAL A 9 0.88 -6.36 0.55
C VAL A 9 2.19 -5.97 1.22
N LEU A 10 3.32 -6.39 0.69
CA LEU A 10 4.66 -6.02 1.15
C LEU A 10 5.28 -4.98 0.23
N MET A 11 5.41 -3.76 0.72
CA MET A 11 6.17 -2.69 0.08
C MET A 11 7.67 -2.94 0.23
N TYR A 12 8.41 -2.75 -0.85
CA TYR A 12 9.86 -2.83 -0.86
C TYR A 12 10.48 -1.69 -1.66
N LYS A 13 11.76 -1.45 -1.38
CA LYS A 13 12.61 -0.50 -2.10
C LYS A 13 13.94 -1.18 -2.33
N ASP A 14 14.38 -1.17 -3.59
CA ASP A 14 15.66 -1.71 -4.03
C ASP A 14 16.40 -0.63 -4.84
N GLY A 15 17.37 0.03 -4.22
CA GLY A 15 18.06 1.17 -4.80
C GLY A 15 17.09 2.30 -5.21
N SER A 16 17.08 2.63 -6.50
CA SER A 16 16.18 3.63 -7.10
C SER A 16 14.81 3.08 -7.47
N ASN A 17 14.61 1.76 -7.39
CA ASN A 17 13.33 1.13 -7.71
C ASN A 17 12.52 0.93 -6.43
N SER A 18 11.21 1.08 -6.55
CA SER A 18 10.28 0.68 -5.49
C SER A 18 9.17 -0.18 -6.07
N GLY A 19 8.47 -0.89 -5.20
CA GLY A 19 7.48 -1.86 -5.64
C GLY A 19 6.76 -2.50 -4.48
N TYR A 20 5.85 -3.42 -4.82
CA TYR A 20 5.14 -4.20 -3.84
C TYR A 20 4.95 -5.65 -4.28
N ILE A 21 4.90 -6.53 -3.29
CA ILE A 21 4.61 -7.95 -3.46
C ILE A 21 3.26 -8.24 -2.82
N LEU A 22 2.37 -8.87 -3.58
CA LEU A 22 1.16 -9.48 -3.04
C LEU A 22 1.51 -10.88 -2.54
N VAL A 23 1.32 -11.09 -1.24
CA VAL A 23 1.44 -12.40 -0.59
C VAL A 23 0.03 -12.88 -0.26
N ASP A 24 -0.27 -14.14 -0.58
CA ASP A 24 -1.51 -14.80 -0.18
C ASP A 24 -1.18 -16.17 0.41
N ASN A 25 -1.69 -16.45 1.62
CA ASN A 25 -1.41 -17.69 2.35
C ASN A 25 0.09 -18.01 2.44
N GLY A 26 0.93 -16.98 2.62
CA GLY A 26 2.38 -17.09 2.75
C GLY A 26 3.13 -17.25 1.41
N ILE A 27 2.41 -17.31 0.28
CA ILE A 27 2.99 -17.48 -1.05
C ILE A 27 3.02 -16.12 -1.76
N GLN A 28 4.14 -15.79 -2.40
CA GLN A 28 4.22 -14.63 -3.27
C GLN A 28 3.40 -14.90 -4.53
N VAL A 29 2.29 -14.17 -4.70
CA VAL A 29 1.37 -14.32 -5.83
C VAL A 29 1.75 -13.39 -6.97
N LYS A 30 2.22 -12.19 -6.65
CA LYS A 30 2.53 -11.16 -7.63
C LYS A 30 3.57 -10.20 -7.12
N GLU A 31 4.50 -9.81 -7.97
CA GLU A 31 5.44 -8.73 -7.74
C GLU A 31 5.19 -7.61 -8.75
N ILE A 32 5.17 -6.37 -8.29
CA ILE A 32 4.96 -5.18 -9.11
C ILE A 32 6.05 -4.16 -8.81
N TYR A 33 6.73 -3.73 -9.87
CA TYR A 33 7.60 -2.58 -9.87
C TYR A 33 6.79 -1.34 -10.25
N VAL A 34 6.95 -0.26 -9.51
CA VAL A 34 6.44 1.05 -9.99
C VAL A 34 7.40 1.63 -11.03
N PRO A 35 6.96 2.60 -11.84
CA PRO A 35 7.81 3.22 -12.85
C PRO A 35 9.13 3.73 -12.26
N LYS A 36 10.16 3.80 -13.11
CA LYS A 36 11.47 4.32 -12.72
C LYS A 36 11.33 5.72 -12.12
N ASP A 37 12.10 5.99 -11.06
CA ASP A 37 12.13 7.26 -10.33
C ASP A 37 10.85 7.60 -9.53
N VAL A 38 9.82 6.74 -9.61
CA VAL A 38 8.65 6.79 -8.73
C VAL A 38 8.93 5.99 -7.46
N ASN A 39 8.63 6.61 -6.31
CA ASN A 39 8.75 6.02 -5.00
C ASN A 39 7.37 5.74 -4.41
N ILE A 40 7.20 4.56 -3.84
CA ILE A 40 6.06 4.25 -2.98
C ILE A 40 6.49 4.04 -1.55
N SER A 41 5.69 4.52 -0.60
CA SER A 41 5.96 4.35 0.82
C SER A 41 4.68 4.13 1.61
N TRP A 42 4.81 3.37 2.67
CA TRP A 42 3.77 3.11 3.65
C TRP A 42 4.42 2.93 5.02
N PRO A 43 3.82 3.42 6.13
CA PRO A 43 4.49 3.51 7.43
C PRO A 43 5.07 2.19 7.94
N ASN A 44 4.34 1.09 7.74
CA ASN A 44 4.76 -0.25 8.15
C ASN A 44 4.84 -1.11 6.91
N ARG A 45 6.02 -1.40 6.33
CA ARG A 45 6.22 -2.08 5.02
C ARG A 45 5.16 -3.12 4.58
N LYS A 46 4.47 -3.80 5.49
CA LYS A 46 3.33 -4.68 5.23
C LYS A 46 1.96 -4.03 5.50
N ILE A 47 1.03 -4.18 4.56
CA ILE A 47 -0.38 -3.83 4.69
C ILE A 47 -1.18 -5.12 4.83
N TYR A 48 -1.87 -5.28 5.95
CA TYR A 48 -2.73 -6.43 6.22
C TYR A 48 -4.20 -6.03 6.18
N PHE A 49 -5.02 -6.94 5.68
CA PHE A 49 -6.48 -6.85 5.74
C PHE A 49 -7.03 -8.06 6.50
N ARG A 50 -8.06 -7.83 7.30
CA ARG A 50 -8.86 -8.88 7.93
C ARG A 50 -9.83 -9.46 6.91
N ARG A 51 -10.50 -10.57 7.27
CA ARG A 51 -11.48 -11.24 6.38
C ARG A 51 -12.69 -10.36 6.03
N ASP A 52 -13.02 -9.39 6.89
CA ASP A 52 -14.09 -8.42 6.67
C ASP A 52 -13.64 -7.23 5.81
N GLY A 53 -12.40 -7.23 5.31
CA GLY A 53 -11.82 -6.16 4.52
C GLY A 53 -11.25 -5.01 5.35
N THR A 54 -11.36 -5.01 6.68
CA THR A 54 -10.79 -3.94 7.52
C THR A 54 -9.26 -4.06 7.65
N PRO A 55 -8.51 -2.95 7.76
CA PRO A 55 -7.06 -2.99 7.85
C PRO A 55 -6.59 -3.40 9.26
N ASN A 56 -5.41 -4.01 9.35
CA ASN A 56 -4.78 -4.44 10.60
C ASN A 56 -3.31 -3.98 10.67
N PRO A 57 -2.85 -3.29 11.73
CA PRO A 57 -3.58 -2.89 12.94
C PRO A 57 -4.58 -1.75 12.72
N THR A 58 -4.31 -0.85 11.78
CA THR A 58 -5.16 0.29 11.43
C THR A 58 -4.94 0.68 9.97
N GLY A 59 -5.75 1.61 9.48
CA GLY A 59 -5.60 2.20 8.15
C GLY A 59 -4.38 3.13 8.07
N GLY A 60 -4.30 3.87 6.97
CA GLY A 60 -3.16 4.76 6.73
C GLY A 60 -3.14 5.25 5.29
N THR A 61 -2.03 5.88 4.90
CA THR A 61 -1.87 6.44 3.56
C THR A 61 -0.62 5.89 2.90
N ILE A 62 -0.79 5.32 1.71
CA ILE A 62 0.29 5.01 0.79
C ILE A 62 0.61 6.31 0.06
N LYS A 63 1.87 6.73 0.10
CA LYS A 63 2.35 7.87 -0.67
C LYS A 63 3.04 7.35 -1.92
N VAL A 64 2.65 7.90 -3.07
CA VAL A 64 3.26 7.66 -4.37
C VAL A 64 3.82 8.99 -4.83
N PHE A 65 5.13 9.07 -5.04
CA PHE A 65 5.77 10.33 -5.36
C PHE A 65 6.95 10.17 -6.31
N ASP A 66 7.07 11.09 -7.24
CA ASP A 66 8.32 11.43 -7.92
C ASP A 66 8.73 12.85 -7.46
N GLY A 67 9.91 13.35 -7.84
CA GLY A 67 10.43 14.62 -7.30
C GLY A 67 9.46 15.80 -7.33
N ASP A 68 8.53 15.82 -8.29
CA ASP A 68 7.61 16.92 -8.56
C ASP A 68 6.15 16.60 -8.20
N VAL A 69 5.76 15.33 -8.25
CA VAL A 69 4.38 14.87 -8.05
C VAL A 69 4.26 14.03 -6.79
N SER A 70 3.23 14.30 -5.98
CA SER A 70 2.89 13.49 -4.81
C SER A 70 1.41 13.18 -4.79
N LYS A 71 1.09 11.88 -4.76
CA LYS A 71 -0.27 11.32 -4.70
C LYS A 71 -0.43 10.50 -3.43
N GLU A 72 -1.64 10.54 -2.88
CA GLU A 72 -2.01 9.82 -1.67
C GLU A 72 -3.13 8.82 -1.96
N ILE A 73 -2.90 7.56 -1.56
CA ILE A 73 -3.91 6.51 -1.55
C ILE A 73 -4.19 6.15 -0.09
N THR A 74 -5.39 6.45 0.39
CA THR A 74 -5.78 6.25 1.79
C THR A 74 -6.59 4.97 1.97
N ILE A 75 -6.18 4.15 2.94
CA ILE A 75 -6.93 3.01 3.44
C ILE A 75 -7.64 3.44 4.72
N VAL A 76 -8.98 3.48 4.70
CA VAL A 76 -9.79 3.98 5.81
C VAL A 76 -9.77 2.98 6.98
N PRO A 77 -9.37 3.38 8.22
CA PRO A 77 -9.18 2.47 9.35
C PRO A 77 -10.35 1.54 9.70
N VAL A 78 -11.59 2.04 9.60
CA VAL A 78 -12.77 1.30 10.05
C VAL A 78 -13.37 0.44 8.93
N SER A 79 -13.27 0.87 7.68
CA SER A 79 -13.99 0.23 6.56
C SER A 79 -13.09 -0.51 5.59
N GLY A 80 -11.77 -0.27 5.62
CA GLY A 80 -10.85 -0.80 4.62
C GLY A 80 -11.00 -0.24 3.22
N ARG A 81 -11.94 0.69 3.00
CA ARG A 81 -12.07 1.40 1.73
C ARG A 81 -10.74 2.03 1.33
N VAL A 82 -10.38 1.82 0.06
CA VAL A 82 -9.19 2.39 -0.56
C VAL A 82 -9.63 3.58 -1.39
N LEU A 83 -9.11 4.76 -1.07
CA LEU A 83 -9.48 6.03 -1.68
C LEU A 83 -8.24 6.64 -2.33
N LEU A 84 -8.31 6.93 -3.62
CA LEU A 84 -7.35 7.83 -4.25
C LEU A 84 -7.76 9.26 -3.92
N LYS A 85 -6.88 10.02 -3.29
CA LYS A 85 -7.14 11.42 -2.99
C LYS A 85 -7.02 12.21 -4.29
N GLU A 86 -8.16 12.49 -4.92
CA GLU A 86 -8.21 13.40 -6.06
C GLU A 86 -8.07 14.83 -5.54
N GLY A 87 -6.99 15.51 -5.93
CA GLY A 87 -6.76 16.89 -5.56
C GLY A 87 -7.76 17.80 -6.27
N GLN A 88 -8.80 18.25 -5.56
CA GLN A 88 -9.53 19.47 -5.97
C GLN A 88 -8.65 20.75 -5.92
N TYR A 89 -7.40 20.63 -5.45
CA TYR A 89 -6.45 21.72 -5.25
C TYR A 89 -5.01 21.37 -5.67
N GLU A 90 -4.81 20.33 -6.47
CA GLU A 90 -3.52 20.18 -7.15
C GLU A 90 -3.41 21.32 -8.18
N LYS A 91 -2.44 22.20 -7.96
CA LYS A 91 -2.15 23.34 -8.85
C LYS A 91 -1.43 22.88 -10.10
#